data_AF-A0AAV4H4C2-F1
#
_entry.id   AF-A0AAV4H4C2-F1
#
_cell.length_a   1.000
_cell.length_b   1.000
_cell.length_c   1.000
_cell.angle_alpha   90.00
_cell.angle_beta   90.00
_cell.angle_gamma   90.00
#
_symmetry.space_group_name_H-M   'P 1'
#
loop_
_entity.id
_entity.type
_entity.pdbx_description
1 polymer ?
#
loop_
_entity_poly.entity_id
_entity_poly.type
_entity_poly.pdbx_seq_one_letter_code
_entity_poly.pdbx_strand_id
1 'polypeptide(L)'
;MYDGTSDWDAFRLKYRRFVMEQDMSVENAMQYLSCVLTGRAAEFHASPTCHSPPCSLRDMFDRLESRFGFRPERSYRYEEFQDAYQHIGETTLEWADRIFRLASGIFHSPGRPRMAQMEIEEVLQ
;
A
#
# COMPACT_ATOMS: atom_id res chain seq x y z
N MET A 1 -9.17 1.79 -7.39
CA MET A 1 -9.07 3.15 -6.83
C MET A 1 -8.48 3.08 -5.43
N TYR A 2 -7.88 4.16 -4.94
CA TYR A 2 -7.27 4.24 -3.61
C TYR A 2 -7.58 5.56 -2.93
N ASP A 3 -8.14 5.50 -1.73
CA ASP A 3 -8.69 6.64 -1.00
C ASP A 3 -7.80 7.15 0.15
N GLY A 4 -6.72 6.42 0.45
CA GLY A 4 -5.85 6.68 1.60
C GLY A 4 -6.32 6.03 2.91
N THR A 5 -7.26 5.07 2.87
CA THR A 5 -7.65 4.24 4.03
C THR A 5 -7.46 2.75 3.77
N SER A 6 -7.59 2.35 2.50
CA SER A 6 -7.44 0.98 2.03
C SER A 6 -6.01 0.45 2.20
N ASP A 7 -5.81 -0.87 2.06
CA ASP A 7 -4.47 -1.48 2.08
C ASP A 7 -3.59 -0.94 0.93
N TRP A 8 -2.53 -0.19 1.31
CA TRP A 8 -1.59 0.44 0.39
C TRP A 8 -0.82 -0.58 -0.46
N ASP A 9 -0.38 -1.69 0.13
CA ASP A 9 0.42 -2.70 -0.57
C ASP A 9 -0.42 -3.45 -1.59
N ALA A 10 -1.68 -3.75 -1.24
CA ALA A 10 -2.63 -4.34 -2.16
C ALA A 10 -2.92 -3.41 -3.36
N PHE A 11 -3.08 -2.11 -3.12
CA PHE A 11 -3.24 -1.13 -4.18
C PHE A 11 -1.98 -1.05 -5.07
N ARG A 12 -0.79 -0.88 -4.47
CA ARG A 12 0.48 -0.78 -5.18
C ARG A 12 0.74 -1.99 -6.08
N LEU A 13 0.47 -3.20 -5.57
CA LEU A 13 0.63 -4.43 -6.33
C LEU A 13 -0.32 -4.50 -7.53
N LYS A 14 -1.61 -4.18 -7.33
CA LYS A 14 -2.62 -4.19 -8.40
C LYS A 14 -2.29 -3.16 -9.47
N TYR A 15 -1.93 -1.95 -9.06
CA TYR A 15 -1.56 -0.88 -9.97
C TYR A 15 -0.34 -1.27 -10.82
N ARG A 16 0.72 -1.82 -10.20
CA ARG A 16 1.92 -2.26 -10.93
C ARG A 16 1.60 -3.34 -11.96
N ARG A 17 0.83 -4.35 -11.59
CA ARG A 17 0.41 -5.41 -12.53
C ARG A 17 -0.35 -4.83 -13.71
N PHE A 18 -1.30 -3.92 -13.44
CA PHE A 18 -2.07 -3.27 -14.49
C PHE A 18 -1.19 -2.46 -15.45
N VAL A 19 -0.26 -1.66 -14.94
CA VAL A 19 0.69 -0.89 -15.76
C VAL A 19 1.53 -1.80 -16.66
N MET A 20 2.01 -2.93 -16.12
CA MET A 20 2.79 -3.91 -16.88
C MET A 20 1.96 -4.64 -17.94
N GLU A 21 0.75 -5.08 -17.60
CA GLU A 21 -0.14 -5.80 -18.51
C GLU A 21 -0.62 -4.92 -19.68
N GLN A 22 -0.68 -3.60 -19.46
CA GLN A 22 -1.11 -2.63 -20.46
C GLN A 22 0.07 -1.97 -21.20
N ASP A 23 1.31 -2.37 -20.92
CA ASP A 23 2.54 -1.79 -21.51
C ASP A 23 2.53 -0.26 -21.49
N MET A 24 2.15 0.33 -20.35
CA MET A 24 1.97 1.77 -20.25
C MET A 24 3.32 2.50 -20.20
N SER A 25 3.41 3.59 -20.96
CA SER A 25 4.48 4.57 -20.78
C SER A 25 4.42 5.18 -19.37
N VAL A 26 5.56 5.70 -18.89
CA VAL A 26 5.64 6.36 -17.59
C VAL A 26 4.65 7.53 -17.47
N GLU A 27 4.45 8.28 -18.55
CA GLU A 27 3.50 9.39 -18.61
C GLU A 27 2.05 8.90 -18.45
N ASN A 28 1.66 7.86 -19.19
CA ASN A 28 0.33 7.26 -19.09
C ASN A 28 0.10 6.63 -17.72
N ALA A 29 1.13 6.01 -17.14
CA ALA A 29 1.08 5.48 -15.79
C ALA A 29 0.83 6.62 -14.77
N MET A 30 1.61 7.71 -14.82
CA MET A 30 1.41 8.87 -13.96
C MET A 30 -0.01 9.47 -14.10
N GLN A 31 -0.51 9.61 -15.33
CA GLN A 31 -1.87 10.08 -15.57
C GLN A 31 -2.90 9.11 -14.98
N TYR A 32 -2.75 7.81 -15.23
CA TYR A 32 -3.64 6.79 -14.68
C TYR A 32 -3.63 6.78 -13.15
N LEU A 33 -2.46 6.97 -12.53
CA LEU A 33 -2.33 7.10 -11.08
C LEU A 33 -3.24 8.22 -10.57
N SER A 34 -3.18 9.41 -11.19
CA SER A 34 -4.05 10.54 -10.81
C SER A 34 -5.55 10.22 -10.91
N CYS A 35 -5.96 9.36 -11.86
CA CYS A 35 -7.36 8.96 -12.05
C CYS A 35 -7.84 7.93 -11.02
N VAL A 36 -6.95 7.08 -10.51
CA VAL A 36 -7.33 6.03 -9.56
C VAL A 36 -7.20 6.46 -8.11
N LEU A 37 -6.54 7.58 -7.83
CA LEU A 37 -6.54 8.18 -6.50
C LEU A 37 -7.88 8.89 -6.25
N THR A 38 -8.42 8.71 -5.05
CA THR A 38 -9.66 9.34 -4.59
C THR A 38 -9.50 9.83 -3.15
N GLY A 39 -10.49 10.57 -2.64
CA GLY A 39 -10.51 11.02 -1.25
C GLY A 39 -9.22 11.71 -0.80
N ARG A 40 -8.72 11.32 0.38
CA ARG A 40 -7.52 11.92 0.99
C ARG A 40 -6.25 11.69 0.18
N ALA A 41 -6.19 10.57 -0.56
CA ALA A 41 -5.05 10.29 -1.42
C ALA A 41 -5.03 11.19 -2.65
N ALA A 42 -6.18 11.50 -3.24
CA ALA A 42 -6.28 12.49 -4.33
C ALA A 42 -5.97 13.91 -3.85
N GLU A 43 -6.47 14.31 -2.67
CA GLU A 43 -6.14 15.60 -2.05
C GLU A 43 -4.64 15.74 -1.80
N PHE A 44 -4.00 14.69 -1.28
CA PHE A 44 -2.55 14.67 -1.08
C PHE A 44 -1.78 14.73 -2.40
N HIS A 45 -2.22 13.98 -3.42
CA HIS A 45 -1.61 14.02 -4.75
C HIS A 45 -1.67 15.44 -5.33
N ALA A 46 -2.82 16.13 -5.23
CA ALA A 46 -2.97 17.51 -5.69
C ALA A 46 -2.14 18.55 -4.90
N SER A 47 -1.53 18.18 -3.77
CA SER A 47 -0.74 19.09 -2.96
C SER A 47 0.59 19.47 -3.65
N PRO A 48 1.04 20.74 -3.55
CA PRO A 48 2.36 21.16 -4.02
C PRO A 48 3.51 20.35 -3.39
N THR A 49 3.31 19.84 -2.17
CA THR A 49 4.28 18.97 -1.48
C THR A 49 4.47 17.62 -2.15
N CYS A 50 3.53 17.20 -3.00
CA CYS A 50 3.60 15.93 -3.72
C CYS A 50 4.37 16.05 -5.06
N HIS A 51 4.31 17.23 -5.70
CA HIS A 51 4.83 17.46 -7.05
C HIS A 51 6.09 18.33 -7.14
N SER A 52 6.54 18.91 -6.03
CA SER A 52 7.79 19.70 -5.98
C SER A 52 8.88 18.93 -5.23
N PRO A 53 10.11 18.81 -5.76
CA PRO A 53 10.57 19.06 -7.14
C PRO A 53 9.98 18.03 -8.14
N PRO A 54 10.23 18.14 -9.47
CA PRO A 54 9.71 17.20 -10.47
C PRO A 54 9.82 15.76 -10.01
N CYS A 55 8.68 15.08 -9.92
CA CYS A 55 8.58 13.76 -9.33
C CYS A 55 8.48 12.70 -10.44
N SER A 56 9.37 11.70 -10.38
CA SER A 56 9.17 10.46 -11.14
C SER A 56 7.95 9.70 -10.59
N LEU A 57 7.49 8.70 -11.35
CA LEU A 57 6.48 7.77 -10.86
C LEU A 57 6.92 7.07 -9.57
N ARG A 58 8.22 6.74 -9.46
CA ARG A 58 8.81 6.17 -8.26
C ARG A 58 8.69 7.12 -7.06
N ASP A 59 9.08 8.39 -7.24
CA ASP A 59 9.01 9.38 -6.16
C ASP A 59 7.57 9.59 -5.67
N MET A 60 6.60 9.56 -6.59
CA MET A 60 5.19 9.67 -6.26
C MET A 60 4.73 8.49 -5.38
N PHE A 61 5.13 7.27 -5.73
CA PHE A 61 4.85 6.09 -4.91
C PHE A 61 5.51 6.16 -3.54
N ASP A 62 6.76 6.63 -3.45
CA ASP A 62 7.48 6.73 -2.18
C ASP A 62 6.83 7.79 -1.26
N ARG A 63 6.33 8.90 -1.82
CA ARG A 63 5.58 9.92 -1.05
C ARG A 63 4.23 9.39 -0.56
N LEU A 64 3.49 8.68 -1.41
CA LEU A 64 2.23 8.06 -1.03
C LEU A 64 2.43 6.95 0.02
N GLU A 65 3.50 6.16 -0.11
CA GLU A 65 3.89 5.14 0.87
C GLU A 65 4.27 5.76 2.20
N SER A 66 5.05 6.85 2.19
CA SER A 66 5.37 7.59 3.42
C SER A 66 4.13 8.17 4.12
N ARG A 67 3.10 8.55 3.36
CA ARG A 67 1.89 9.20 3.89
C ARG A 67 0.82 8.21 4.33
N PHE A 68 0.60 7.16 3.54
CA PHE A 68 -0.51 6.23 3.70
C PHE A 68 -0.08 4.76 3.86
N GLY A 69 1.16 4.44 3.54
CA GLY A 69 1.76 3.13 3.77
C GLY A 69 2.21 2.92 5.22
N PHE A 70 1.90 3.85 6.14
CA PHE A 70 2.20 3.67 7.56
C PHE A 70 1.60 2.37 8.06
N ARG A 71 2.51 1.45 8.37
CA ARG A 71 2.24 0.18 9.00
C ARG A 71 2.48 0.40 10.49
N PRO A 72 1.47 0.28 11.37
CA PRO A 72 1.71 0.38 12.81
C PRO A 72 2.84 -0.56 13.19
N GLU A 73 3.74 -0.04 14.02
CA GLU A 73 4.91 -0.74 14.54
C GLU A 73 4.45 -2.10 15.09
N ARG A 74 5.27 -3.15 14.89
CA ARG A 74 4.89 -4.52 15.28
C ARG A 74 4.40 -4.62 16.72
N SER A 75 4.97 -3.81 17.60
CA SER A 75 4.59 -3.67 19.01
C SER A 75 3.12 -3.27 19.18
N TYR A 76 2.66 -2.25 18.44
CA TYR A 76 1.27 -1.79 18.49
C TYR A 76 0.29 -2.86 17.98
N ARG A 77 0.66 -3.57 16.91
CA ARG A 77 -0.19 -4.68 16.41
C ARG A 77 -0.22 -5.85 17.37
N TYR A 78 0.88 -6.13 18.06
CA TYR A 78 0.93 -7.19 19.05
C TYR A 78 -0.01 -6.88 20.22
N GLU A 79 0.01 -5.65 20.73
CA GLU A 79 -0.95 -5.18 21.74
C GLU A 79 -2.39 -5.29 21.23
N GLU A 80 -2.69 -4.80 20.03
CA GLU A 80 -4.03 -4.90 19.43
C GLU A 80 -4.48 -6.36 19.25
N PHE A 81 -3.58 -7.28 18.92
CA PHE A 81 -3.87 -8.71 18.83
C PHE A 81 -4.12 -9.35 20.21
N GLN A 82 -3.33 -9.01 21.22
CA GLN A 82 -3.53 -9.51 22.59
C GLN A 82 -4.88 -9.04 23.17
N ASP A 83 -5.29 -7.82 22.84
CA ASP A 83 -6.53 -7.21 23.32
C ASP A 83 -7.74 -7.46 22.40
N ALA A 84 -7.59 -8.26 21.34
CA ALA A 84 -8.65 -8.47 20.36
C ALA A 84 -9.72 -9.47 20.88
N TYR A 85 -10.88 -8.92 21.26
CA TYR A 85 -12.09 -9.70 21.56
C TYR A 85 -13.11 -9.59 20.43
N GLN A 86 -14.01 -10.58 20.33
CA GLN A 86 -15.15 -10.53 19.41
C GLN A 86 -16.11 -9.42 19.86
N HIS A 87 -16.45 -8.52 18.95
CA HIS A 87 -17.37 -7.44 19.26
C HIS A 87 -18.84 -7.92 19.29
N ILE A 88 -19.67 -7.24 20.07
CA ILE A 88 -21.11 -7.50 20.10
C ILE A 88 -21.69 -7.16 18.73
N GLY A 89 -22.25 -8.17 18.04
CA GLY A 89 -22.79 -8.03 16.68
C GLY A 89 -21.84 -8.46 15.56
N GLU A 90 -20.58 -8.78 15.87
CA GLU A 90 -19.62 -9.36 14.91
C GLU A 90 -19.87 -10.86 14.79
N THR A 91 -19.93 -11.38 13.56
CA THR A 91 -20.00 -12.84 13.36
C THR A 91 -18.68 -13.52 13.70
N THR A 92 -18.73 -14.82 13.98
CA THR A 92 -17.50 -15.60 14.26
C THR A 92 -16.52 -15.56 13.08
N LEU A 93 -17.03 -15.51 11.85
CA LEU A 93 -16.21 -15.47 10.64
C LEU A 93 -15.51 -14.11 10.48
N GLU A 94 -16.24 -13.01 10.67
CA GLU A 94 -15.65 -11.66 10.61
C GLU A 94 -14.59 -11.47 11.69
N TRP A 95 -14.85 -11.98 12.89
CA TRP A 95 -13.87 -11.98 13.98
C TRP A 95 -12.62 -12.79 13.63
N ALA A 96 -12.79 -14.01 13.11
CA ALA A 96 -11.67 -14.86 12.69
C ALA A 96 -10.82 -14.20 11.60
N ASP A 97 -11.44 -13.57 10.60
CA ASP A 97 -10.74 -12.84 9.54
C ASP A 97 -10.00 -11.61 10.07
N ARG A 98 -10.53 -10.93 11.09
CA ARG A 98 -9.86 -9.81 11.75
C ARG A 98 -8.64 -10.26 12.56
N ILE A 99 -8.81 -11.29 13.39
CA ILE A 99 -7.72 -11.90 14.16
C ILE A 99 -6.61 -12.42 13.25
N PHE A 100 -6.97 -13.08 12.15
CA PHE A 100 -6.01 -13.59 11.17
C PHE A 100 -5.20 -12.45 10.52
N ARG A 101 -5.86 -11.34 10.16
CA ARG A 101 -5.17 -10.16 9.63
C ARG A 101 -4.19 -9.55 10.63
N LEU A 102 -4.59 -9.42 11.91
CA LEU A 102 -3.73 -8.95 12.98
C LEU A 102 -2.51 -9.86 13.16
N ALA A 103 -2.73 -11.17 13.30
CA ALA A 103 -1.68 -12.18 13.45
C ALA A 103 -0.72 -12.20 12.26
N SER A 104 -1.24 -12.12 11.04
CA SER A 104 -0.41 -12.14 9.82
C SER A 104 0.56 -10.96 9.77
N GLY A 105 0.18 -9.79 10.31
CA GLY A 105 1.05 -8.61 10.40
C GLY A 105 2.16 -8.71 11.45
N ILE A 106 1.99 -9.57 12.46
CA ILE A 106 2.91 -9.74 13.58
C ILE A 106 3.89 -10.89 13.30
N PHE A 107 3.36 -12.04 12.87
CA PHE A 107 4.08 -13.30 12.82
C PHE A 107 4.64 -13.65 11.42
N HIS A 108 4.35 -12.88 10.38
CA HIS A 108 5.10 -13.00 9.13
C HIS A 108 6.53 -12.47 9.32
N SER A 109 7.46 -13.39 9.53
CA SER A 109 8.89 -13.16 9.40
C SER A 109 9.21 -12.79 7.93
N PRO A 110 10.04 -11.76 7.66
CA PRO A 110 10.52 -11.48 6.32
C PRO A 110 11.60 -12.51 5.95
N GLY A 111 11.21 -13.76 5.76
CA GLY A 111 12.00 -14.74 5.03
C GLY A 111 11.64 -14.64 3.55
N ARG A 112 12.14 -13.61 2.84
CA ARG A 112 12.24 -13.68 1.37
C ARG A 112 13.71 -13.83 0.98
N PRO A 113 14.06 -14.78 0.11
CA PRO A 113 15.41 -14.90 -0.41
C PRO A 113 15.76 -13.66 -1.26
N ARG A 114 16.99 -13.18 -1.10
CA ARG A 114 17.61 -12.02 -1.78
C ARG A 114 17.54 -12.01 -3.32
N MET A 115 17.00 -13.03 -3.98
CA MET A 115 17.08 -13.16 -5.43
C MET A 115 16.02 -12.36 -6.21
N ALA A 116 14.94 -11.90 -5.57
CA ALA A 116 13.90 -11.12 -6.26
C ALA A 116 14.16 -9.60 -6.33
N GLN A 117 15.27 -9.11 -5.77
CA GLN A 117 15.63 -7.68 -5.83
C GLN A 117 16.39 -7.31 -7.11
N MET A 118 17.05 -8.26 -7.79
CA MET A 118 17.84 -7.95 -8.98
C MET A 118 17.03 -7.74 -10.26
N GLU A 119 15.83 -8.32 -10.38
CA GLU A 119 15.02 -8.20 -11.61
C GLU A 119 14.09 -6.97 -11.63
N ILE A 120 14.03 -6.18 -10.55
CA ILE A 120 13.06 -5.08 -10.40
C ILE A 120 13.72 -3.69 -10.58
N GLU A 121 15.04 -3.58 -10.47
CA GLU A 121 15.74 -2.29 -10.64
C GLU A 121 15.83 -1.82 -12.11
N GLU A 122 15.64 -2.70 -13.10
CA GLU A 122 15.72 -2.33 -14.52
C GLU A 122 14.46 -1.62 -15.05
N VAL A 123 13.32 -1.69 -14.35
CA VAL A 123 12.04 -1.15 -14.86
C VAL A 123 11.78 0.29 -14.38
N LEU A 124 12.62 0.83 -13.48
CA LEU A 124 12.46 2.17 -12.90
C LEU A 124 13.64 3.12 -13.17
N GLN A 125 14.50 2.79 -14.14
CA GLN A 125 15.42 3.75 -14.78
C GLN A 125 14.79 4.27 -16.07
#